data_AF-A0A2X4T1U3-F1
#
_entry.id   AF-A0A2X4T1U3-F1
#
_cell.length_a   1.000
_cell.length_b   1.000
_cell.length_c   1.000
_cell.angle_alpha   90.00
_cell.angle_beta   90.00
_cell.angle_gamma   90.00
#
_symmetry.space_group_name_H-M   'P 1'
#
loop_
_entity.id
_entity.type
_entity.pdbx_description
1 polymer ?
#
loop_
_entity_poly.entity_id
_entity_poly.type
_entity_poly.pdbx_seq_one_letter_code
_entity_poly.pdbx_strand_id
1 'polypeptide(L)' 'MQFTDEDDGIKLLIGLSAADSDSHIGAIQALSELLCEEDILAALLAAESEKELADIIARA' A
#
# COMPACT_ATOMS: atom_id res chain seq x y z
N MET A 1 4.22 -17.89 6.86
CA MET A 1 2.89 -17.26 6.97
C MET A 1 2.39 -17.06 5.55
N GLN A 2 1.65 -18.03 5.01
CA GLN A 2 0.99 -17.90 3.71
C GLN A 2 -0.44 -17.49 4.04
N PHE A 3 -0.81 -16.28 3.66
CA PHE A 3 -2.15 -15.74 3.87
C PHE A 3 -3.07 -16.34 2.80
N THR A 4 -3.59 -17.55 3.11
CA THR A 4 -4.63 -18.33 2.41
C THR A 4 -4.38 -18.76 0.94
N ASP A 5 -4.82 -19.99 0.64
CA ASP A 5 -4.57 -20.74 -0.62
C ASP A 5 -5.51 -20.33 -1.78
N GLU A 6 -6.44 -19.39 -1.56
CA GLU A 6 -7.58 -19.15 -2.46
C GLU A 6 -7.51 -17.86 -3.29
N ASP A 7 -6.54 -16.96 -3.07
CA ASP A 7 -6.54 -15.63 -3.71
C ASP A 7 -5.11 -15.22 -4.12
N ASP A 8 -4.75 -15.43 -5.40
CA ASP A 8 -3.60 -14.95 -6.22
C ASP A 8 -2.20 -14.71 -5.59
N GLY A 9 -1.97 -15.09 -4.33
CA GLY A 9 -0.85 -14.67 -3.50
C GLY A 9 -0.91 -13.17 -3.15
N ILE A 10 -0.54 -12.82 -1.91
CA ILE A 10 -0.34 -11.40 -1.56
C ILE A 10 0.89 -10.86 -2.32
N LYS A 11 0.66 -9.90 -3.22
CA LYS A 11 1.70 -9.25 -4.05
C LYS A 11 2.22 -7.93 -3.45
N LEU A 12 1.48 -7.32 -2.52
CA LEU A 12 1.81 -6.04 -1.89
C LEU A 12 1.60 -6.13 -0.37
N LEU A 13 2.62 -5.75 0.40
CA LEU A 13 2.55 -5.63 1.85
C LEU A 13 2.99 -4.23 2.27
N ILE A 14 2.16 -3.54 3.05
CA ILE A 14 2.48 -2.21 3.58
C ILE A 14 2.47 -2.27 5.11
N GLY A 15 3.61 -1.96 5.71
CA GLY A 15 3.74 -1.87 7.15
C GLY A 15 3.28 -0.51 7.65
N LEU A 16 2.21 -0.48 8.44
CA LEU A 16 1.74 0.73 9.10
C LEU A 16 2.21 0.77 10.56
N SER A 17 2.83 1.87 10.96
CA SER A 17 3.20 2.16 12.34
C SER A 17 2.88 3.61 12.66
N ALA A 18 2.30 3.85 13.83
CA ALA A 18 1.96 5.20 14.29
C ALA A 18 2.24 5.32 15.79
N ALA A 19 2.63 6.51 16.24
CA ALA A 19 3.00 6.78 17.63
C ALA A 19 1.79 6.82 18.58
N ASP A 20 0.61 7.17 18.05
CA ASP A 20 -0.63 7.35 18.78
C ASP A 20 -1.84 7.01 17.89
N SER A 21 -3.02 6.86 18.49
CA SER A 21 -4.23 6.43 17.80
C SER A 21 -4.75 7.45 16.77
N ASP A 22 -4.57 8.75 17.01
CA ASP A 22 -4.99 9.78 16.05
C ASP A 22 -4.08 9.76 14.81
N SER A 23 -2.76 9.64 15.01
CA SER A 23 -1.78 9.41 13.94
C SER A 23 -2.05 8.10 13.18
N HIS A 24 -2.55 7.06 13.87
CA HIS A 24 -2.91 5.79 13.24
C HIS A 24 -4.12 5.95 12.31
N ILE A 25 -5.15 6.69 12.73
CA ILE A 25 -6.31 6.98 11.89
C ILE A 25 -5.88 7.78 10.67
N GLY A 26 -5.09 8.84 10.84
CA GLY A 26 -4.60 9.63 9.71
C GLY A 26 -3.81 8.79 8.69
N ALA A 27 -2.97 7.87 9.18
CA ALA A 27 -2.19 7.00 8.30
C ALA A 27 -3.05 5.94 7.59
N ILE A 28 -4.07 5.36 8.25
CA ILE A 28 -5.05 4.49 7.60
C ILE A 28 -5.83 5.26 6.53
N GLN A 29 -6.17 6.53 6.79
CA GLN A 29 -6.96 7.33 5.86
C GLN A 29 -6.18 7.61 4.58
N ALA A 30 -4.92 8.05 4.71
CA ALA A 30 -4.02 8.23 3.57
C ALA A 30 -3.79 6.92 2.78
N LEU A 31 -3.61 5.81 3.49
CA LEU A 31 -3.52 4.49 2.86
C LEU A 31 -4.82 4.10 2.14
N SER A 32 -5.98 4.41 2.72
CA SER A 32 -7.27 4.09 2.11
C SER A 32 -7.49 4.87 0.82
N GLU A 33 -7.05 6.14 0.78
CA GLU A 33 -7.08 6.95 -0.44
C GLU A 33 -6.18 6.34 -1.53
N LEU A 34 -4.94 6.02 -1.17
CA LEU A 34 -3.95 5.42 -2.06
C LEU A 34 -4.39 4.03 -2.60
N LEU A 35 -5.07 3.23 -1.78
CA LEU A 35 -5.57 1.91 -2.16
C LEU A 35 -6.93 1.94 -2.88
N CYS A 36 -7.73 3.01 -2.72
CA CYS A 36 -8.98 3.19 -3.45
C CYS A 36 -8.76 3.62 -4.91
N GLU A 37 -7.61 4.22 -5.21
CA GLU A 37 -7.23 4.63 -6.55
C GLU A 37 -6.71 3.40 -7.34
N GLU A 38 -7.55 2.82 -8.19
CA GLU A 38 -7.22 1.62 -8.98
C GLU A 38 -5.95 1.82 -9.84
N ASP A 39 -5.73 3.02 -10.38
CA ASP A 39 -4.53 3.36 -11.16
C ASP A 39 -3.25 3.30 -10.31
N ILE A 40 -3.32 3.76 -9.06
CA ILE A 40 -2.18 3.72 -8.12
C ILE A 40 -1.92 2.28 -7.69
N LEU A 41 -2.97 1.51 -7.40
CA LEU A 41 -2.85 0.11 -7.04
C LEU A 41 -2.20 -0.71 -8.18
N ALA A 42 -2.63 -0.49 -9.42
CA ALA A 42 -2.06 -1.14 -10.59
C ALA A 42 -0.58 -0.75 -10.80
N ALA A 43 -0.23 0.53 -10.61
CA ALA A 43 1.14 1.00 -10.70
C ALA A 43 2.03 0.38 -9.61
N LEU A 44 1.54 0.26 -8.37
CA LEU A 44 2.26 -0.38 -7.27
C LEU A 44 2.50 -1.87 -7.51
N LEU A 45 1.53 -2.56 -8.11
CA LEU A 45 1.66 -3.97 -8.46
C LEU A 45 2.58 -4.21 -9.68
N ALA A 46 2.70 -3.23 -10.57
CA ALA A 46 3.53 -3.30 -11.77
C ALA A 46 4.97 -2.77 -11.56
N ALA A 47 5.23 -2.06 -10.47
CA ALA A 47 6.55 -1.50 -10.18
C ALA A 47 7.60 -2.61 -10.04
N GLU A 48 8.68 -2.52 -10.82
CA GLU A 48 9.77 -3.51 -10.81
C GLU A 48 10.96 -3.05 -9.95
N SER A 49 10.93 -1.81 -9.46
CA SER A 49 12.00 -1.20 -8.68
C SER A 49 11.50 -0.42 -7.46
N GLU A 50 12.30 -0.40 -6.40
CA GLU A 50 12.01 0.42 -5.19
C GLU A 50 11.86 1.91 -5.53
N LYS A 51 12.57 2.38 -6.56
CA LYS A 51 12.52 3.77 -7.00
C LYS A 51 11.17 4.13 -7.63
N GLU A 52 10.63 3.27 -8.47
CA GLU A 52 9.29 3.46 -9.04
C GLU A 52 8.23 3.39 -7.95
N LEU A 53 8.36 2.46 -7.01
CA LEU A 53 7.44 2.34 -5.88
C LEU A 53 7.42 3.63 -5.04
N ALA A 54 8.59 4.19 -4.74
CA ALA A 54 8.71 5.47 -4.03
C ALA A 54 8.16 6.66 -4.83
N ASP A 55 8.36 6.68 -6.15
CA ASP A 55 7.82 7.74 -7.03
C ASP A 55 6.29 7.72 -7.06
N ILE A 56 5.69 6.53 -7.12
CA ILE A 56 4.23 6.35 -7.07
C ILE A 56 3.67 6.83 -5.73
N ILE A 57 4.28 6.42 -4.60
CA ILE A 57 3.85 6.85 -3.27
C ILE A 57 4.03 8.35 -3.07
N ALA A 58 5.08 8.95 -3.63
CA ALA A 58 5.31 10.40 -3.52
C ALA A 58 4.32 11.25 -4.33
N ARG A 59 3.59 10.63 -5.26
CA ARG A 59 2.59 11.29 -6.13
C ARG A 59 1.14 11.08 -5.65
N ALA A 60 0.93 10.15 -4.73
CA ALA A 60 -0.34 9.91 -4.04
C ALA A 60 -0.53 10.96 -2.93
#